data_AF-A0A7W8EXZ6-F1
#
_entry.id   AF-A0A7W8EXZ6-F1
#
_cell.length_a   1.000
_cell.length_b   1.000
_cell.length_c   1.000
_cell.angle_alpha   90.00
_cell.angle_beta   90.00
_cell.angle_gamma   90.00
#
_symmetry.space_group_name_H-M   'P 1'
#
loop_
_entity.id
_entity.type
_entity.pdbx_description
1 polymer ?
#
loop_
_entity_poly.entity_id
_entity_poly.type
_entity_poly.pdbx_seq_one_letter_code
_entity_poly.pdbx_strand_id
1 'polypeptide(L)'
;MLSFLDVALKQAARSKCRYRVGAVLVKGGRVLAHSSNRYRNAPSVDFRFATFHAEEVLLRRSSPPQGAVVYVARVNRAGEPQMARPCPRCQRALISSGVTLVHYTTAAGRETLSLA
;
A
#
# COMPACT_ATOMS: atom_id res chain seq x y z
N MET A 1 3.90 13.92 -16.14
CA MET A 1 4.68 13.59 -14.92
C MET A 1 3.96 12.44 -14.22
N LEU A 2 4.59 11.27 -14.07
CA LEU A 2 3.93 10.13 -13.41
C LEU A 2 3.81 10.41 -11.92
N SER A 3 2.60 10.25 -11.37
CA SER A 3 2.34 10.33 -9.93
C SER A 3 2.92 9.10 -9.24
N PHE A 4 3.39 9.24 -7.98
CA PHE A 4 3.76 8.07 -7.17
C PHE A 4 2.56 7.13 -6.93
N LEU A 5 1.34 7.64 -7.03
CA LEU A 5 0.11 6.83 -7.01
C LEU A 5 0.01 5.94 -8.26
N ASP A 6 0.46 6.40 -9.43
CA ASP A 6 0.51 5.58 -10.65
C ASP A 6 1.53 4.45 -10.51
N VAL A 7 2.64 4.72 -9.82
CA VAL A 7 3.61 3.68 -9.45
C VAL A 7 2.94 2.65 -8.53
N ALA A 8 2.17 3.10 -7.53
CA ALA A 8 1.43 2.20 -6.65
C ALA A 8 0.38 1.36 -7.40
N LEU A 9 -0.34 1.95 -8.37
CA LEU A 9 -1.28 1.23 -9.25
C LEU A 9 -0.58 0.15 -10.07
N LYS A 10 0.59 0.45 -10.64
CA LYS A 10 1.41 -0.55 -11.36
C LYS A 10 1.85 -1.70 -10.44
N GLN A 11 2.15 -1.41 -9.17
CA GLN A 11 2.50 -2.45 -8.20
C GLN A 11 1.27 -3.26 -7.78
N ALA A 12 0.11 -2.62 -7.62
CA ALA A 12 -1.15 -3.30 -7.33
C ALA A 12 -1.48 -4.31 -8.43
N ALA A 13 -1.34 -3.93 -9.70
CA ALA A 13 -1.58 -4.82 -10.85
C ALA A 13 -0.71 -6.10 -10.86
N ARG A 14 0.46 -6.09 -10.21
CA ARG A 14 1.35 -7.26 -10.08
C ARG A 14 0.91 -8.24 -8.97
N SER A 15 -0.05 -7.88 -8.14
CA SER A 15 -0.57 -8.75 -7.08
C SER A 15 -1.36 -9.92 -7.66
N LYS A 16 -1.12 -11.12 -7.13
CA LYS A 16 -1.91 -12.33 -7.43
C LYS A 16 -3.11 -12.51 -6.50
N CYS A 17 -3.31 -11.60 -5.55
CA CYS A 17 -4.40 -11.66 -4.57
C CYS A 17 -5.75 -11.26 -5.19
N ARG A 18 -6.86 -11.76 -4.62
CA ARG A 18 -8.24 -11.35 -5.00
C ARG A 18 -8.39 -9.83 -5.01
N TYR A 19 -7.97 -9.19 -3.91
CA TYR A 19 -7.84 -7.75 -3.83
C TYR A 19 -6.41 -7.38 -4.17
N ARG A 20 -6.22 -6.65 -5.26
CA ARG A 20 -4.90 -6.28 -5.76
C ARG A 20 -4.51 -4.93 -5.18
N VAL A 21 -3.57 -4.93 -4.24
CA VAL A 21 -3.12 -3.73 -3.51
C VAL A 21 -1.61 -3.57 -3.69
N GLY A 22 -1.18 -2.34 -3.94
CA GLY A 22 0.22 -1.94 -4.08
C GLY A 22 0.55 -0.79 -3.14
N ALA A 23 1.78 -0.76 -2.65
CA ALA A 23 2.28 0.30 -1.77
C ALA A 23 3.66 0.77 -2.24
N VAL A 24 3.92 2.08 -2.14
CA VAL A 24 5.17 2.73 -2.55
C VAL A 24 5.62 3.69 -1.45
N LEU A 25 6.86 3.53 -0.99
CA LEU A 25 7.51 4.38 -0.01
C LEU A 25 8.30 5.48 -0.72
N VAL A 26 8.11 6.74 -0.30
CA VAL A 26 8.73 7.92 -0.90
C VAL A 26 9.31 8.84 0.17
N LYS A 27 10.49 9.41 -0.11
CA LYS A 27 11.07 10.52 0.67
C LYS A 27 11.80 11.47 -0.27
N GLY A 28 11.61 12.78 -0.08
CA GLY A 28 12.32 13.81 -0.86
C GLY A 28 12.13 13.66 -2.39
N GLY A 29 10.93 13.26 -2.82
CA GLY A 29 10.62 13.06 -4.25
C GLY A 29 11.24 11.81 -4.88
N ARG A 30 11.78 10.88 -4.10
CA ARG A 30 12.36 9.62 -4.60
C ARG A 30 11.64 8.40 -4.02
N VAL A 31 11.41 7.40 -4.87
CA VAL A 31 10.89 6.10 -4.44
C VAL A 31 12.01 5.33 -3.74
N LEU A 32 11.79 4.97 -2.48
CA LEU A 32 12.74 4.17 -1.70
C LEU A 32 12.44 2.68 -1.78
N ALA A 33 11.15 2.32 -1.75
CA ALA A 33 10.71 0.94 -1.79
C ALA A 33 9.32 0.82 -2.39
N HIS A 34 8.97 -0.37 -2.85
CA HIS A 34 7.63 -0.68 -3.33
C HIS A 34 7.27 -2.14 -3.07
N SER A 35 5.99 -2.43 -2.98
CA SER A 35 5.49 -3.78 -2.75
C SER A 35 4.04 -3.95 -3.21
N SER A 36 3.60 -5.20 -3.22
CA SER A 36 2.22 -5.60 -3.43
C SER A 36 1.81 -6.61 -2.36
N ASN A 37 0.52 -6.68 -2.07
CA ASN A 37 -0.01 -7.64 -1.10
C ASN A 37 0.19 -9.09 -1.58
N ARG A 38 0.37 -10.02 -0.64
CA ARG A 38 0.72 -11.42 -0.93
C ARG A 38 -0.08 -12.38 -0.07
N TYR A 39 -0.34 -13.59 -0.57
CA TYR A 39 -0.89 -14.66 0.26
C TYR A 39 0.13 -15.05 1.33
N ARG A 40 -0.36 -15.20 2.57
CA ARG A 40 0.39 -15.60 3.76
C ARG A 40 0.31 -17.11 3.98
N ASN A 41 -0.86 -17.69 3.72
CA ASN A 41 -1.17 -19.08 4.01
C ASN A 41 -1.58 -19.82 2.73
N ALA A 42 -1.60 -21.15 2.80
CA ALA A 42 -2.18 -22.00 1.76
C ALA A 42 -3.67 -21.63 1.52
N PRO A 43 -4.22 -21.86 0.31
CA PRO A 43 -5.60 -21.49 -0.03
C PRO A 43 -6.68 -22.12 0.86
N SER A 44 -6.32 -23.15 1.64
CA SER A 44 -7.19 -23.86 2.58
C SER A 44 -7.45 -23.13 3.89
N VAL A 45 -6.74 -22.04 4.20
CA VAL A 45 -6.92 -21.26 5.45
C VAL A 45 -7.89 -20.11 5.22
N ASP A 46 -8.77 -19.88 6.20
CA ASP A 46 -9.78 -18.82 6.21
C ASP A 46 -9.21 -17.43 5.81
N PHE A 47 -9.99 -16.69 5.01
CA PHE A 47 -9.59 -15.47 4.31
C PHE A 47 -9.17 -14.33 5.25
N ARG A 48 -9.63 -14.36 6.50
CA ARG A 48 -9.41 -13.31 7.52
C ARG A 48 -7.94 -13.09 7.87
N PHE A 49 -7.07 -14.08 7.66
CA PHE A 49 -5.62 -13.96 7.88
C PHE A 49 -4.78 -14.43 6.70
N ALA A 50 -5.42 -14.62 5.54
CA ALA A 50 -4.81 -15.27 4.39
C ALA A 50 -3.83 -14.39 3.61
N THR A 51 -3.75 -13.08 3.88
CA THR A 51 -2.86 -12.17 3.13
C THR A 51 -2.04 -11.23 4.02
N PHE A 52 -0.80 -10.98 3.59
CA PHE A 52 -0.01 -9.84 4.01
C PHE A 52 -0.44 -8.62 3.18
N HIS A 53 -0.81 -7.54 3.86
CA HIS A 53 -1.13 -6.27 3.25
C HIS A 53 0.11 -5.67 2.56
N ALA A 54 -0.09 -4.85 1.52
CA ALA A 54 1.03 -4.27 0.79
C ALA A 54 1.91 -3.42 1.72
N GLU A 55 1.30 -2.65 2.62
CA GLU A 55 1.98 -1.83 3.61
C GLU A 55 2.84 -2.69 4.56
N GLU A 56 2.37 -3.87 4.95
CA GLU A 56 3.13 -4.78 5.80
C GLU A 56 4.32 -5.39 5.06
N VAL A 57 4.14 -5.78 3.80
CA VAL A 57 5.23 -6.26 2.94
C VAL A 57 6.27 -5.15 2.70
N LEU A 58 5.83 -3.90 2.56
CA LEU A 58 6.69 -2.73 2.40
C LEU A 58 7.59 -2.55 3.63
N LEU A 59 6.99 -2.49 4.83
CA LEU A 59 7.73 -2.29 6.09
C LEU A 59 8.66 -3.45 6.44
N ARG A 60 8.35 -4.68 6.00
CA ARG A 60 9.26 -5.83 6.16
C ARG A 60 10.50 -5.76 5.26
N ARG A 61 10.43 -5.01 4.16
CA ARG A 61 11.50 -4.94 3.13
C ARG A 61 12.32 -3.66 3.22
N SER A 62 11.80 -2.64 3.90
CA SER A 62 12.43 -1.34 4.00
C SER A 62 12.07 -0.68 5.32
N SER A 63 13.04 -0.02 5.93
CA SER A 63 12.80 0.88 7.05
C SER A 63 12.56 2.29 6.52
N PRO A 64 11.37 2.88 6.70
CA PRO A 64 11.12 4.26 6.32
C PRO A 64 12.03 5.22 7.09
N PRO A 65 12.63 6.23 6.43
CA PRO A 65 13.21 7.35 7.16
C PRO A 65 12.10 8.20 7.79
N GLN A 66 12.40 8.89 8.89
CA GLN A 66 11.43 9.76 9.58
C GLN A 66 10.82 10.80 8.61
N GLY A 67 9.51 10.97 8.68
CA GLY A 67 8.76 11.86 7.80
C GLY A 67 8.67 11.36 6.35
N ALA A 68 8.71 10.04 6.14
CA ALA A 68 8.44 9.46 4.84
C ALA A 68 6.94 9.47 4.51
N VAL A 69 6.63 9.37 3.22
CA VAL A 69 5.28 9.34 2.67
C VAL A 69 5.05 8.00 2.01
N VAL A 70 3.87 7.41 2.21
CA VAL A 70 3.49 6.16 1.54
C VAL A 70 2.32 6.41 0.59
N TYR A 71 2.37 5.79 -0.58
CA TYR A 71 1.31 5.79 -1.58
C TYR A 71 0.72 4.40 -1.66
N VAL A 72 -0.59 4.26 -1.47
CA VAL A 72 -1.29 2.96 -1.49
C VAL A 72 -2.37 2.98 -2.55
N ALA A 73 -2.38 1.96 -3.41
CA ALA A 73 -3.38 1.86 -4.45
C ALA A 73 -4.00 0.47 -4.47
N ARG A 74 -5.29 0.41 -4.78
CA ARG A 74 -6.00 -0.84 -5.01
C ARG A 74 -6.62 -0.80 -6.39
N VAL A 75 -6.60 -1.93 -7.09
CA VAL A 75 -7.28 -2.07 -8.39
C VAL A 75 -8.24 -3.26 -8.39
N ASN A 76 -9.38 -3.11 -9.07
CA ASN A 76 -10.27 -4.24 -9.38
C ASN A 76 -9.71 -5.05 -10.57
N ARG A 77 -10.42 -6.09 -11.05
CA ARG A 77 -9.96 -6.92 -12.19
C ARG A 77 -9.82 -6.15 -13.50
N ALA A 78 -10.66 -5.14 -13.73
CA ALA A 78 -10.59 -4.23 -14.89
C ALA A 78 -9.41 -3.25 -14.83
N GLY A 79 -8.70 -3.17 -13.70
CA GLY A 79 -7.57 -2.26 -13.51
C GLY A 79 -7.98 -0.89 -12.98
N GLU A 80 -9.26 -0.71 -12.65
CA GLU A 80 -9.79 0.56 -12.16
C GLU A 80 -9.41 0.77 -10.69
N PRO A 81 -9.02 1.99 -10.29
CA PRO A 81 -8.74 2.33 -8.91
C PRO A 81 -9.93 2.04 -7.98
N GLN A 82 -9.61 1.60 -6.77
CA GLN A 82 -10.57 1.27 -5.72
C GLN A 82 -10.09 1.84 -4.38
N MET A 83 -10.98 1.85 -3.39
CA MET A 83 -10.66 2.27 -2.02
C MET A 83 -9.47 1.48 -1.45
N ALA A 84 -8.39 2.19 -1.16
CA ALA A 84 -7.12 1.66 -0.71
C ALA A 84 -6.64 2.29 0.61
N ARG A 85 -7.58 2.83 1.40
CA ARG A 85 -7.26 3.37 2.73
C ARG A 85 -6.60 2.27 3.58
N PRO A 86 -5.40 2.49 4.14
CA PRO A 86 -4.75 1.49 4.99
C PRO A 86 -5.63 1.11 6.17
N CYS A 87 -5.63 -0.15 6.57
CA CYS A 87 -6.40 -0.59 7.73
C CYS A 87 -5.79 -0.05 9.05
N PRO A 88 -6.53 -0.03 10.17
CA PRO A 88 -6.01 0.49 11.45
C PRO A 88 -4.72 -0.17 11.94
N ARG A 89 -4.48 -1.45 11.58
CA ARG A 89 -3.22 -2.14 11.90
C ARG A 89 -2.05 -1.59 11.07
N CYS A 90 -2.25 -1.42 9.77
CA CYS A 90 -1.24 -0.86 8.87
C CYS A 90 -0.95 0.61 9.19
N GLN A 91 -1.97 1.41 9.54
CA GLN A 91 -1.78 2.79 9.99
C GLN A 91 -0.85 2.86 11.22
N ARG A 92 -1.12 2.06 12.26
CA ARG A 92 -0.26 1.99 13.45
C ARG A 92 1.18 1.58 13.11
N ALA A 93 1.36 0.56 12.28
CA ALA A 93 2.69 0.13 11.87
C ALA A 93 3.45 1.22 11.08
N LEU A 94 2.76 1.95 10.22
CA LEU A 94 3.32 3.06 9.46
C LEU A 94 3.73 4.21 10.39
N ILE A 95 2.88 4.59 11.35
CA ILE A 95 3.18 5.59 12.38
C ILE A 95 4.45 5.21 13.14
N SER A 96 4.49 3.99 13.69
CA SER A 96 5.63 3.50 14.47
C SER A 96 6.92 3.40 13.65
N SER A 97 6.83 3.34 12.32
CA SER A 97 7.97 3.30 11.40
C SER A 97 8.46 4.68 10.94
N GLY A 98 7.83 5.77 11.39
CA GLY A 98 8.21 7.14 11.03
C GLY A 98 7.54 7.69 9.77
N VAL A 99 6.51 7.03 9.25
CA VAL A 99 5.69 7.56 8.14
C VAL A 99 4.68 8.57 8.68
N THR A 100 4.64 9.75 8.08
CA THR A 100 3.77 10.85 8.54
C THR A 100 2.55 11.07 7.66
N LEU A 101 2.57 10.59 6.42
CA LEU A 101 1.53 10.86 5.44
C LEU A 101 1.29 9.64 4.55
N VAL A 102 0.01 9.38 4.26
CA VAL A 102 -0.39 8.37 3.27
C VAL A 102 -1.30 8.98 2.23
N HIS A 103 -0.97 8.81 0.96
CA HIS A 103 -1.88 9.07 -0.15
C HIS A 103 -2.46 7.74 -0.66
N TYR A 104 -3.76 7.68 -0.88
CA TYR A 104 -4.40 6.45 -1.33
C TYR A 104 -5.49 6.67 -2.37
N THR A 105 -5.75 5.63 -3.17
CA THR A 105 -6.83 5.65 -4.16
C THR A 105 -8.19 5.47 -3.50
N THR A 106 -9.21 6.13 -4.04
CA THR A 106 -10.62 5.92 -3.74
C THR A 106 -11.40 5.73 -5.04
N ALA A 107 -12.69 5.36 -4.95
CA ALA A 107 -13.54 5.31 -6.14
C ALA A 107 -13.72 6.69 -6.80
N ALA A 108 -13.57 7.78 -6.03
CA ALA A 108 -13.67 9.15 -6.51
C ALA A 108 -12.32 9.76 -6.94
N GLY A 109 -11.20 9.04 -6.80
CA GLY A 109 -9.88 9.52 -7.18
C GLY A 109 -8.81 9.23 -6.13
N ARG A 110 -8.32 10.27 -5.45
CA ARG A 110 -7.25 10.18 -4.44
C ARG A 110 -7.63 10.91 -3.16
N GLU A 111 -7.26 10.33 -2.04
CA GLU A 111 -7.38 10.94 -0.72
C GLU A 111 -6.05 10.88 0.03
N THR A 112 -5.99 11.65 1.12
CA THR A 112 -4.81 11.75 1.97
C THR A 112 -5.20 11.49 3.41
N LEU A 113 -4.39 10.68 4.10
CA LEU A 113 -4.47 10.42 5.52
C LEU A 113 -3.20 10.94 6.18
N SER A 114 -3.35 11.93 7.07
CA SER A 114 -2.29 12.32 7.99
C SER A 114 -2.17 11.26 9.09
N LEU A 115 -0.94 10.86 9.39
CA LEU A 115 -0.61 9.90 10.44
C LEU A 115 0.10 10.56 11.63
N ALA A 116 0.27 11.89 11.60
CA ALA A 116 0.78 12.70 12.70
C ALA A 116 -0.22 12.77 13.86
#